data_AF-A0A838IM51-F1
#
_entry.id   AF-A0A838IM51-F1
#
_cell.length_a   1.000
_cell.length_b   1.000
_cell.length_c   1.000
_cell.angle_alpha   90.00
_cell.angle_beta   90.00
_cell.angle_gamma   90.00
#
_symmetry.space_group_name_H-M   'P 1'
#
loop_
_entity.id
_entity.type
_entity.pdbx_description
1 polymer ?
#
loop_
_entity_poly.entity_id
_entity_poly.type
_entity_poly.pdbx_seq_one_letter_code
_entity_poly.pdbx_strand_id
1 'polypeptide(L)'
;MAFSTVAVIIVLATFFGPKNPTKEKLIPYESGSDPVGEVRGVRFSVKFYMVAISFILFDLETIFVIPWAMSWRQSASLGFGFYSFAVMAIFLAILTIGLVYEWSQGGLEWD
;
A
#
# COMPACT_ATOMS: atom_id res chain seq x y z
N MET A 1 -2.33 12.57 -20.59
CA MET A 1 -3.72 12.97 -20.93
C MET A 1 -4.65 12.93 -19.70
N ALA A 2 -4.76 11.81 -18.97
CA ALA A 2 -5.66 11.68 -17.80
C ALA A 2 -5.47 12.76 -16.70
N PHE A 3 -4.22 13.07 -16.31
CA PHE A 3 -3.95 14.13 -15.32
C PHE A 3 -4.42 15.52 -15.76
N SER A 4 -4.28 15.83 -17.06
CA SER A 4 -4.75 17.10 -17.63
C SER A 4 -6.28 17.17 -17.61
N THR A 5 -6.97 16.07 -17.93
CA THR A 5 -8.43 16.01 -17.87
C THR A 5 -8.96 16.21 -16.45
N VAL A 6 -8.35 15.57 -15.45
CA VAL A 6 -8.73 15.74 -14.03
C VAL A 6 -8.50 17.18 -13.57
N ALA A 7 -7.35 17.77 -13.91
CA ALA A 7 -7.05 19.15 -13.56
C ALA A 7 -8.08 20.12 -14.16
N VAL A 8 -8.43 19.95 -15.44
CA VAL A 8 -9.42 20.78 -16.12
C VAL A 8 -10.80 20.66 -15.46
N ILE A 9 -11.24 19.45 -15.12
CA ILE A 9 -12.52 19.23 -14.44
C ILE A 9 -12.56 19.93 -13.07
N ILE A 10 -11.49 19.81 -12.26
CA ILE A 10 -11.43 20.46 -10.95
C ILE A 10 -11.47 21.99 -11.09
N VAL A 11 -10.74 22.55 -12.06
CA VAL A 11 -10.73 24.00 -12.32
C VAL A 11 -12.12 24.48 -12.74
N LEU A 12 -12.75 23.81 -13.71
CA LEU A 12 -14.10 24.15 -14.16
C LEU A 12 -15.12 24.02 -13.03
N ALA A 13 -15.10 22.95 -12.25
CA ALA A 13 -16.00 22.75 -11.12
C ALA A 13 -15.85 23.84 -10.04
N THR A 14 -14.61 24.28 -9.76
CA THR A 14 -14.35 25.31 -8.74
C THR A 14 -14.75 26.72 -9.19
N PHE A 15 -14.63 27.01 -10.50
CA PHE A 15 -15.00 28.31 -11.06
C PHE A 15 -16.50 28.44 -11.34
N PHE A 16 -17.12 27.41 -11.91
CA PHE A 16 -18.52 27.43 -12.32
C PHE A 16 -19.50 26.89 -11.25
N GLY A 17 -19.00 26.26 -10.19
CA GLY A 17 -19.83 25.74 -9.10
C GLY A 17 -20.41 26.86 -8.21
N PRO A 18 -21.66 26.71 -7.71
CA PRO A 18 -22.29 27.68 -6.81
C PRO A 18 -21.55 27.73 -5.47
N LYS A 19 -21.14 28.93 -5.05
CA LYS A 19 -20.41 29.16 -3.80
C LYS A 19 -21.35 29.68 -2.71
N ASN A 20 -21.88 28.78 -1.89
CA ASN A 20 -22.76 29.12 -0.75
C ASN A 20 -22.24 28.50 0.56
N PRO A 21 -21.07 28.95 1.07
CA PRO A 21 -20.53 28.49 2.34
C PRO A 21 -21.38 29.03 3.49
N THR A 22 -21.94 28.13 4.31
CA THR A 22 -22.56 28.46 5.61
C THR A 22 -21.76 27.79 6.71
N LYS A 23 -21.84 28.29 7.95
CA LYS A 23 -21.08 27.71 9.08
C LYS A 23 -21.38 26.21 9.23
N GLU A 24 -22.64 25.84 9.09
CA GLU A 24 -23.15 24.48 9.22
C GLU A 24 -22.70 23.56 8.06
N LYS A 25 -22.40 24.10 6.87
CA LYS A 25 -21.85 23.32 5.75
C LYS A 25 -20.33 23.11 5.85
N LEU A 26 -19.67 23.92 6.67
CA LEU A 26 -18.22 23.90 6.83
C LEU A 26 -17.76 23.08 8.04
N ILE A 27 -18.66 22.72 8.95
CA ILE A 27 -18.34 21.81 10.06
C ILE A 27 -18.20 20.35 9.56
N PRO A 28 -17.30 19.56 10.18
CA PRO A 28 -17.23 18.12 9.96
C PRO A 28 -18.58 17.43 10.18
N TYR A 29 -18.88 16.44 9.33
CA TYR A 29 -20.12 15.67 9.43
C TYR A 29 -20.01 14.59 10.51
N GLU A 30 -20.89 14.65 11.52
CA GLU A 30 -21.01 13.62 12.58
C GLU A 30 -22.49 13.20 12.74
N SER A 31 -23.16 12.81 11.65
CA SER A 31 -24.58 12.37 11.67
C SER A 31 -25.58 13.36 12.28
N GLY A 32 -25.29 14.67 12.20
CA GLY A 32 -26.16 15.73 12.70
C GLY A 32 -25.89 16.16 14.14
N SER A 33 -24.90 15.57 14.82
CA SER A 33 -24.34 16.13 16.06
C SER A 33 -23.20 17.12 15.78
N ASP A 34 -23.02 18.07 16.69
CA ASP A 34 -21.83 18.92 16.67
C ASP A 34 -20.58 18.06 16.91
N PRO A 35 -19.52 18.27 16.11
CA PRO A 35 -18.35 17.42 16.19
C PRO A 35 -17.65 17.52 17.54
N VAL A 36 -17.41 16.37 18.18
CA VAL A 36 -16.86 16.33 19.54
C VAL A 36 -15.35 16.11 19.49
N GLY A 37 -14.59 17.18 19.77
CA GLY A 37 -13.13 17.15 19.85
C GLY A 37 -12.43 17.26 18.48
N GLU A 38 -11.11 17.49 18.51
CA GLU A 38 -10.30 17.46 17.30
C GLU A 38 -9.90 16.02 16.96
N VAL A 39 -10.20 15.57 15.74
CA VAL A 39 -9.74 14.27 15.20
C VAL A 39 -8.20 14.23 15.11
N ARG A 40 -7.56 15.40 14.99
CA ARG A 40 -6.09 15.54 15.03
C ARG A 40 -5.57 15.29 16.45
N GLY A 41 -4.87 14.18 16.63
CA GLY A 41 -4.24 13.81 17.90
C GLY A 41 -4.90 12.64 18.62
N VAL A 42 -6.04 12.16 18.13
CA VAL A 42 -6.64 10.91 18.59
C VAL A 42 -5.80 9.74 18.07
N ARG A 43 -5.34 8.88 18.98
CA ARG A 43 -4.63 7.64 18.62
C ARG A 43 -5.66 6.59 18.20
N PHE A 44 -5.83 6.42 16.90
CA PHE A 44 -6.58 5.29 16.38
C PHE A 44 -5.77 4.00 16.57
N SER A 45 -6.40 2.96 17.12
CA SER A 45 -5.79 1.63 17.14
C SER A 45 -5.70 1.12 15.71
N VAL A 46 -4.51 1.16 15.12
CA VAL A 46 -4.26 0.60 13.79
C VAL A 46 -4.20 -0.92 13.94
N LYS A 47 -5.35 -1.58 13.84
CA LYS A 47 -5.44 -3.05 13.91
C LYS A 47 -4.70 -3.75 12.77
N PHE A 48 -4.40 -3.03 11.68
CA PHE A 48 -3.75 -3.58 10.48
C PHE A 48 -2.25 -3.27 10.41
N TYR A 49 -1.61 -2.89 11.53
CA TYR A 49 -0.19 -2.50 11.50
C TYR A 49 0.73 -3.66 11.10
N MET A 50 0.46 -4.88 11.57
CA MET A 50 1.23 -6.07 11.19
C MET A 50 1.12 -6.31 9.67
N VAL A 51 -0.11 -6.35 9.13
CA VAL A 51 -0.37 -6.43 7.68
C VAL A 51 0.38 -5.36 6.88
N ALA A 52 0.48 -4.12 7.38
CA ALA A 52 1.21 -3.05 6.71
C ALA A 52 2.72 -3.32 6.65
N ILE A 53 3.31 -3.88 7.71
CA ILE A 53 4.72 -4.30 7.69
C ILE A 53 4.92 -5.44 6.69
N SER A 54 4.07 -6.47 6.71
CA SER A 54 4.16 -7.60 5.77
C SER A 54 4.08 -7.11 4.33
N PHE A 55 3.18 -6.16 4.04
CA PHE A 55 3.07 -5.56 2.72
C PHE A 55 4.38 -4.90 2.26
N ILE A 56 5.06 -4.15 3.14
CA ILE A 56 6.36 -3.54 2.82
C ILE A 56 7.40 -4.63 2.54
N LEU A 57 7.41 -5.72 3.30
CA LEU A 57 8.33 -6.85 3.07
C LEU A 57 8.06 -7.55 1.73
N PHE A 58 6.79 -7.77 1.35
CA PHE A 58 6.43 -8.32 0.05
C PHE A 58 6.76 -7.39 -1.11
N ASP A 59 6.58 -6.08 -0.93
CA ASP A 59 6.97 -5.10 -1.95
C ASP A 59 8.50 -5.16 -2.19
N LEU A 60 9.28 -5.26 -1.11
CA LEU A 60 10.73 -5.50 -1.18
C LEU A 60 11.07 -6.83 -1.86
N GLU A 61 10.32 -7.91 -1.61
CA GLU A 61 10.49 -9.19 -2.30
C GLU A 61 10.38 -9.01 -3.83
N THR A 62 9.32 -8.33 -4.29
CA THR A 62 9.09 -8.14 -5.73
C THR A 62 10.17 -7.27 -6.40
N ILE A 63 10.74 -6.30 -5.67
CA ILE A 63 11.90 -5.51 -6.12
C ILE A 63 13.09 -6.40 -6.48
N PHE A 64 13.30 -7.54 -5.79
CA PHE A 64 14.38 -8.48 -6.10
C PHE A 64 13.98 -9.52 -7.15
N VAL A 65 12.73 -10.00 -7.11
CA VAL A 65 12.24 -11.03 -8.04
C VAL A 65 12.18 -10.52 -9.47
N ILE A 66 11.74 -9.27 -9.71
CA ILE A 66 11.55 -8.74 -11.06
C ILE A 66 12.88 -8.65 -11.85
N PRO A 67 13.95 -8.01 -11.34
CA PRO A 67 15.23 -7.92 -12.06
C PRO A 67 15.89 -9.30 -12.26
N TRP A 68 15.74 -10.20 -11.30
CA TRP A 68 16.20 -11.58 -11.43
C TRP A 68 15.47 -12.32 -12.57
N ALA A 69 14.15 -12.21 -12.64
CA ALA A 69 13.35 -12.83 -13.70
C ALA A 69 13.75 -12.31 -15.08
N MET A 70 14.04 -11.01 -15.20
CA MET A 70 14.50 -10.40 -16.44
C MET A 70 15.91 -10.87 -16.86
N SER A 71 16.80 -11.10 -15.90
CA SER A 71 18.20 -11.53 -16.14
C SER A 71 18.40 -13.06 -16.17
N TRP A 72 17.34 -13.83 -15.96
CA TRP A 72 17.36 -15.30 -15.92
C TRP A 72 17.98 -15.93 -17.17
N ARG A 73 17.51 -15.52 -18.37
CA ARG A 73 18.00 -16.08 -19.65
C ARG A 73 19.48 -15.83 -19.87
N GLN A 74 19.97 -14.66 -19.47
CA GLN A 74 21.39 -14.30 -19.55
C GLN A 74 22.22 -15.17 -18.58
N SER A 75 21.77 -15.32 -17.33
CA SER A 75 22.42 -16.17 -16.34
C SER A 75 22.48 -17.64 -16.78
N ALA A 76 21.41 -18.13 -17.41
CA ALA A 76 21.35 -19.48 -17.96
C ALA A 76 22.34 -19.67 -19.13
N SER A 77 22.45 -18.71 -20.05
CA SER A 77 23.42 -18.78 -21.16
C SER A 77 24.89 -18.79 -20.72
N LEU A 78 25.18 -18.23 -19.55
CA LEU A 78 26.53 -18.19 -18.97
C LEU A 78 26.88 -19.45 -18.16
N GLY A 79 25.98 -20.45 -18.10
CA GLY A 79 26.16 -21.68 -17.32
C GLY A 79 25.79 -21.56 -15.84
N PHE A 80 25.39 -20.36 -15.37
CA PHE A 80 25.01 -20.10 -13.97
C PHE A 80 23.51 -20.23 -13.70
N GLY A 81 22.73 -20.77 -14.64
CA GLY A 81 21.26 -20.87 -14.50
C GLY A 81 20.84 -21.57 -13.21
N PHE A 82 21.36 -22.78 -12.95
CA PHE A 82 20.99 -23.55 -11.76
C PHE A 82 21.36 -22.82 -10.46
N TYR A 83 22.52 -22.17 -10.41
CA TYR A 83 22.95 -21.39 -9.25
C TYR A 83 22.02 -20.19 -9.01
N SER A 84 21.73 -19.41 -10.05
CA SER A 84 20.83 -18.26 -9.97
C SER A 84 19.42 -18.67 -9.51
N PHE A 85 18.96 -19.86 -9.91
CA PHE A 85 17.67 -20.40 -9.47
C PHE A 85 17.71 -20.81 -8.01
N ALA A 86 18.74 -21.55 -7.60
CA ALA A 86 18.87 -22.00 -6.22
C ALA A 86 18.91 -20.81 -5.25
N VAL A 87 19.66 -19.75 -5.58
CA VAL A 87 19.72 -18.52 -4.78
C VAL A 87 18.35 -17.86 -4.67
N MET A 88 17.62 -17.71 -5.78
CA MET A 88 16.29 -17.11 -5.74
C MET A 88 15.28 -17.99 -5.00
N ALA A 89 15.33 -19.31 -5.18
CA ALA A 89 14.46 -20.24 -4.47
C ALA A 89 14.68 -20.17 -2.95
N ILE A 90 15.93 -20.06 -2.50
CA ILE A 90 16.26 -19.88 -1.08
C ILE A 90 15.74 -18.52 -0.57
N PHE A 91 15.95 -17.45 -1.34
CA PHE A 91 15.45 -16.12 -0.99
C PHE A 91 13.92 -16.12 -0.79
N LEU A 92 13.17 -16.67 -1.76
CA LEU A 92 11.71 -16.81 -1.68
C LEU A 92 11.28 -17.69 -0.50
N ALA A 93 11.98 -18.80 -0.26
CA ALA A 93 11.66 -19.71 0.84
C ALA A 93 11.80 -19.02 2.21
N ILE A 94 12.85 -18.23 2.42
CA ILE A 94 13.06 -17.51 3.68
C ILE A 94 11.91 -16.54 3.96
N LEU A 95 11.50 -15.75 2.97
CA LEU A 95 10.41 -14.79 3.13
C LEU A 95 9.05 -15.48 3.29
N THR A 96 8.83 -16.57 2.55
CA THR A 96 7.62 -17.40 2.70
C THR A 96 7.52 -18.01 4.11
N ILE A 97 8.63 -18.48 4.67
CA ILE A 97 8.65 -18.99 6.06
C ILE A 97 8.31 -17.86 7.04
N GLY A 98 8.83 -16.66 6.82
CA GLY A 98 8.47 -15.47 7.61
C GLY A 98 6.96 -15.18 7.58
N LEU A 99 6.35 -15.23 6.39
CA LEU A 99 4.91 -15.06 6.23
C LEU A 99 4.11 -16.16 6.95
N VAL A 100 4.50 -17.43 6.78
CA VAL A 100 3.82 -18.56 7.42
C VAL A 100 3.89 -18.42 8.94
N TYR A 101 5.04 -17.99 9.47
CA TYR A 101 5.19 -17.71 10.88
C TYR A 101 4.25 -16.59 11.35
N GLU A 102 4.25 -15.45 10.65
CA GLU A 102 3.36 -14.33 10.98
C GLU A 102 1.88 -14.73 10.96
N TRP A 103 1.47 -15.51 9.96
CA TRP A 103 0.12 -16.05 9.87
C TRP A 103 -0.18 -16.97 11.07
N SER A 104 0.73 -17.88 11.42
CA SER A 104 0.54 -18.78 12.56
C SER A 104 0.41 -18.06 13.90
N GLN A 105 0.96 -16.85 14.02
CA GLN A 105 0.88 -16.02 15.23
C GLN A 105 -0.34 -15.07 15.23
N GLY A 106 -1.24 -15.18 14.25
CA GLY A 106 -2.40 -14.30 14.14
C GLY A 106 -2.05 -12.87 13.71
N GLY A 107 -0.85 -12.63 13.15
CA GLY A 107 -0.45 -11.29 12.70
C GLY A 107 -1.29 -10.74 11.54
N LEU A 108 -2.05 -11.61 10.87
CA LEU A 108 -3.00 -11.26 9.81
C LEU A 108 -4.45 -11.17 10.31
N GLU A 109 -4.72 -11.50 11.58
CA GLU A 109 -6.04 -11.43 12.18
C GLU A 109 -6.31 -10.01 12.73
N TRP A 110 -7.56 -9.56 12.67
CA TRP A 110 -7.94 -8.16 12.90
C TRP A 110 -9.12 -7.97 13.87
N ASP A 111 -9.33 -8.94 14.76
CA ASP A 111 -10.30 -8.84 15.85
C ASP A 111 -9.86 -7.86 16.96
#